data_AF-A0A0C1GA54-F1
#
_entry.id   AF-A0A0C1GA54-F1
#
_cell.length_a   1.000
_cell.length_b   1.000
_cell.length_c   1.000
_cell.angle_alpha   90.00
_cell.angle_beta   90.00
_cell.angle_gamma   90.00
#
_symmetry.space_group_name_H-M   'P 1'
#
loop_
_entity.id
_entity.type
_entity.pdbx_description
1 polymer ?
#
loop_
_entity_poly.entity_id
_entity_poly.type
_entity_poly.pdbx_seq_one_letter_code
_entity_poly.pdbx_strand_id
1 'polypeptide(L)'
;MRRIYFLIIALSLTACREDASAGPSWEHPEFGVVTAEHPAYKEAYEACDKAVYGAGVEISGKAYTSKTEVFQKIKPMLSVDRTEEENEILLKWSGEWQPAFIQCIADKGFSFREK
;
A
#
# COMPACT_ATOMS: atom_id res chain seq x y z
N MET A 1 -24.07 -9.66 -60.38
CA MET A 1 -22.68 -9.66 -59.86
C MET A 1 -22.54 -8.40 -59.02
N ARG A 2 -22.19 -8.35 -57.73
CA ARG A 2 -21.30 -9.15 -56.89
C ARG A 2 -21.75 -8.91 -55.43
N ARG A 3 -21.99 -9.96 -54.66
CA ARG A 3 -22.22 -9.91 -53.21
C ARG A 3 -20.88 -9.66 -52.53
N ILE A 4 -20.80 -8.74 -51.56
CA ILE A 4 -19.77 -8.81 -50.50
C ILE A 4 -20.48 -8.55 -49.16
N TYR A 5 -20.24 -9.50 -48.28
CA TYR A 5 -20.83 -9.74 -46.96
C TYR A 5 -20.09 -8.93 -45.89
N PHE A 6 -20.86 -8.52 -44.87
CA PHE A 6 -20.58 -8.57 -43.43
C PHE A 6 -19.26 -8.01 -42.86
N LEU A 7 -19.44 -7.33 -41.71
CA LEU A 7 -18.52 -7.26 -40.55
C LEU A 7 -17.19 -6.51 -40.82
N ILE A 8 -16.72 -5.58 -39.98
CA ILE A 8 -16.59 -5.67 -38.52
C ILE A 8 -16.67 -4.24 -37.96
N ILE A 9 -17.60 -4.05 -37.02
CA ILE A 9 -17.55 -3.02 -35.98
C ILE A 9 -16.38 -3.41 -35.06
N ALA A 10 -15.23 -2.78 -35.19
CA ALA A 10 -14.13 -2.90 -34.23
C ALA A 10 -13.22 -1.67 -34.29
N LEU A 11 -13.76 -0.52 -33.91
CA LEU A 11 -12.97 0.57 -33.34
C LEU A 11 -13.72 1.14 -32.11
N SER A 12 -14.22 0.20 -31.30
CA SER A 12 -14.46 0.44 -29.88
C SER A 12 -13.41 -0.41 -29.16
N LEU A 13 -12.72 0.15 -28.16
CA LEU A 13 -11.70 -0.47 -27.29
C LEU A 13 -10.25 -0.10 -27.62
N THR A 14 -9.89 1.18 -27.52
CA THR A 14 -8.52 1.59 -27.11
C THR A 14 -8.51 2.97 -26.48
N ALA A 15 -9.41 3.21 -25.52
CA ALA A 15 -9.22 4.27 -24.52
C ALA A 15 -10.06 4.04 -23.26
N CYS A 16 -10.44 2.79 -22.95
CA CYS A 16 -10.57 2.42 -21.55
C CYS A 16 -9.21 1.87 -21.15
N ARG A 17 -8.18 2.74 -21.10
CA ARG A 17 -7.09 2.45 -20.17
C ARG A 17 -7.70 2.79 -18.84
N GLU A 18 -8.32 1.79 -18.24
CA GLU A 18 -8.73 1.83 -16.86
C GLU A 18 -7.54 2.39 -16.08
N ASP A 19 -7.73 3.53 -15.42
CA ASP A 19 -6.86 4.04 -14.36
C ASP A 19 -6.92 3.07 -13.15
N ALA A 20 -6.73 1.77 -13.41
CA ALA A 20 -6.78 0.66 -12.46
C ALA A 20 -5.39 0.35 -11.90
N SER A 21 -4.51 1.36 -11.81
CA SER A 21 -3.19 1.23 -11.19
C SER A 21 -2.74 2.48 -10.43
N ALA A 22 -3.63 3.45 -10.20
CA ALA A 22 -3.32 4.52 -9.27
C ALA A 22 -3.45 3.99 -7.84
N GLY A 23 -2.42 3.30 -7.37
CA GLY A 23 -2.21 3.09 -5.93
C GLY A 23 -2.27 4.43 -5.17
N PRO A 24 -2.18 4.42 -3.83
CA PRO A 24 -2.19 5.66 -3.06
C PRO A 24 -1.16 6.64 -3.66
N SER A 25 -1.65 7.85 -3.96
CA SER A 25 -0.82 8.94 -4.46
C SER A 25 -0.37 9.79 -3.27
N TRP A 26 0.88 10.22 -3.32
CA TRP A 26 1.57 10.92 -2.26
C TRP A 26 2.01 12.28 -2.76
N GLU A 27 1.89 13.30 -1.93
CA GLU A 27 2.38 14.64 -2.23
C GLU A 27 3.76 14.84 -1.61
N HIS A 28 4.67 15.44 -2.37
CA HIS A 28 6.00 15.85 -1.91
C HIS A 28 6.34 17.25 -2.43
N PRO A 29 6.92 18.15 -1.60
CA PRO A 29 7.22 19.53 -2.03
C PRO A 29 8.12 19.64 -3.27
N GLU A 30 9.06 18.69 -3.44
CA GLU A 30 10.01 18.69 -4.55
C GLU A 30 9.51 17.96 -5.79
N PHE A 31 8.72 16.88 -5.64
CA PHE A 31 8.36 15.97 -6.73
C PHE A 31 6.90 16.11 -7.18
N GLY A 32 6.10 16.92 -6.47
CA GLY A 32 4.66 17.00 -6.69
C GLY A 32 3.95 15.73 -6.26
N VAL A 33 2.92 15.33 -7.02
CA VAL A 33 2.15 14.10 -6.76
C VAL A 33 2.86 12.91 -7.37
N VAL A 34 3.21 11.93 -6.54
CA VAL A 34 3.91 10.70 -6.95
C VAL A 34 3.10 9.47 -6.56
N THR A 35 3.35 8.35 -7.24
CA THR A 35 2.77 7.03 -6.88
C THR A 35 3.76 6.22 -6.04
N ALA A 36 3.29 5.07 -5.54
CA ALA A 36 4.14 4.10 -4.84
C ALA A 36 5.34 3.61 -5.67
N GLU A 37 5.31 3.78 -7.01
CA GLU A 37 6.39 3.36 -7.89
C GLU A 37 7.53 4.38 -8.03
N HIS A 38 7.35 5.61 -7.52
CA HIS A 38 8.34 6.68 -7.67
C HIS A 38 9.61 6.39 -6.84
N PRO A 39 10.82 6.54 -7.40
CA PRO A 39 12.07 6.18 -6.71
C PRO A 39 12.23 6.82 -5.34
N ALA A 40 11.96 8.12 -5.20
CA ALA A 40 12.08 8.83 -3.92
C ALA A 40 11.09 8.30 -2.86
N TYR A 41 9.88 7.89 -3.27
CA TYR A 41 8.92 7.31 -2.34
C TYR A 41 9.33 5.88 -1.96
N LYS A 42 9.85 5.07 -2.89
CA LYS A 42 10.37 3.74 -2.59
C LYS A 42 11.53 3.79 -1.58
N GLU A 43 12.46 4.71 -1.77
CA GLU A 43 13.59 4.90 -0.84
C GLU A 43 13.10 5.31 0.55
N ALA A 44 12.17 6.27 0.63
CA ALA A 44 11.55 6.66 1.90
C ALA A 44 10.82 5.48 2.56
N TYR A 45 10.07 4.70 1.78
CA TYR A 45 9.35 3.52 2.23
C TYR A 45 10.30 2.48 2.83
N GLU A 46 11.36 2.09 2.11
CA GLU A 46 12.33 1.09 2.57
C GLU A 46 13.08 1.55 3.82
N ALA A 47 13.46 2.83 3.88
CA ALA A 47 14.11 3.40 5.05
C ALA A 47 13.19 3.39 6.28
N CYS A 48 11.93 3.78 6.12
CA CYS A 48 10.94 3.78 7.20
C CYS A 48 10.53 2.37 7.61
N ASP A 49 10.44 1.44 6.66
CA ASP A 49 10.16 0.04 6.93
C ASP A 49 11.25 -0.56 7.83
N LYS A 50 12.50 -0.35 7.46
CA LYS A 50 13.66 -0.77 8.27
C LYS A 50 13.70 -0.09 9.63
N ALA A 51 13.39 1.21 9.72
CA ALA A 51 13.43 1.94 10.97
C ALA A 51 12.39 1.46 11.98
N VAL A 52 11.18 1.14 11.52
CA VAL A 52 10.06 0.75 12.40
C VAL A 52 10.01 -0.76 12.63
N TYR A 53 10.19 -1.56 11.58
CA TYR A 53 10.01 -3.01 11.63
C TYR A 53 11.33 -3.79 11.63
N GLY A 54 12.46 -3.17 11.26
CA GLY A 54 13.73 -3.88 11.03
C GLY A 54 14.36 -4.51 12.27
N ALA A 55 14.01 -4.05 13.48
CA ALA A 55 14.43 -4.68 14.73
C ALA A 55 13.70 -6.02 15.02
N GLY A 56 12.61 -6.29 14.31
CA GLY A 56 11.73 -7.42 14.53
C GLY A 56 10.55 -7.06 15.41
N VAL A 57 9.34 -7.25 14.88
CA VAL A 57 8.08 -7.18 15.60
C VAL A 57 7.64 -8.60 15.93
N GLU A 58 7.47 -8.91 17.22
CA GLU A 58 7.03 -10.23 17.65
C GLU A 58 5.50 -10.35 17.59
N ILE A 59 5.01 -11.36 16.86
CA ILE A 59 3.60 -11.72 16.76
C ILE A 59 3.50 -13.23 16.97
N SER A 60 2.79 -13.64 18.03
CA SER A 60 2.61 -15.05 18.43
C SER A 60 3.92 -15.84 18.45
N GLY A 61 4.97 -15.27 19.07
CA GLY A 61 6.28 -15.91 19.26
C GLY A 61 7.18 -15.96 18.03
N LYS A 62 6.81 -15.27 16.93
CA LYS A 62 7.66 -15.13 15.74
C LYS A 62 7.95 -13.66 15.45
N ALA A 63 9.22 -13.35 15.21
CA ALA A 63 9.65 -12.02 14.78
C ALA A 63 9.45 -11.82 13.27
N TYR A 64 8.92 -10.65 12.90
CA TYR A 64 8.71 -10.19 11.53
C TYR A 64 9.44 -8.86 11.32
N THR A 65 10.20 -8.73 10.23
CA THR A 65 11.18 -7.64 10.06
C THR A 65 10.79 -6.61 9.01
N SER A 66 9.60 -6.75 8.43
CA SER A 66 9.05 -5.81 7.45
C SER A 66 7.56 -5.55 7.69
N LYS A 67 7.12 -4.36 7.31
CA LYS A 67 5.73 -3.92 7.31
C LYS A 67 4.85 -4.87 6.51
N THR A 68 5.34 -5.35 5.37
CA THR A 68 4.61 -6.28 4.51
C THR A 68 4.36 -7.59 5.23
N GLU A 69 5.39 -8.19 5.86
CA GLU A 69 5.23 -9.44 6.62
C GLU A 69 4.30 -9.27 7.82
N VAL A 70 4.48 -8.18 8.59
CA VAL A 70 3.61 -7.84 9.72
C VAL A 70 2.17 -7.69 9.26
N PHE A 71 1.93 -6.95 8.17
CA PHE A 71 0.57 -6.77 7.65
C PHE A 71 -0.04 -8.08 7.14
N GLN A 72 0.73 -8.96 6.48
CA GLN A 72 0.22 -10.28 6.08
C GLN A 72 -0.23 -11.13 7.28
N LYS A 73 0.40 -10.94 8.44
CA LYS A 73 0.02 -11.64 9.68
C LYS A 73 -1.18 -11.02 10.36
N ILE A 74 -1.29 -9.70 10.32
CA ILE A 74 -2.38 -8.96 10.94
C ILE A 74 -3.66 -9.00 10.11
N LYS A 75 -3.55 -9.05 8.77
CA LYS A 75 -4.69 -9.08 7.86
C LYS A 75 -5.77 -10.12 8.24
N PRO A 76 -5.47 -11.40 8.51
CA PRO A 76 -6.48 -12.37 8.95
C PRO A 76 -7.10 -12.03 10.31
N MET A 77 -6.34 -11.35 11.19
CA MET A 77 -6.81 -10.90 12.50
C MET A 77 -7.79 -9.73 12.38
N LEU A 78 -7.99 -9.11 11.22
CA LEU A 78 -8.97 -8.02 11.05
C LEU A 78 -10.44 -8.50 10.97
N SER A 79 -10.71 -9.78 11.27
CA SER A 79 -12.05 -10.38 11.29
C SER A 79 -12.95 -9.81 12.40
N VAL A 80 -14.24 -10.15 12.38
CA VAL A 80 -15.21 -9.79 13.44
C VAL A 80 -15.11 -10.69 14.67
N ASP A 81 -14.65 -11.93 14.50
CA ASP A 81 -14.46 -12.90 15.58
C ASP A 81 -12.96 -13.05 15.87
N ARG A 82 -12.50 -12.36 16.92
CA ARG A 82 -11.07 -12.23 17.29
C ARG A 82 -10.85 -12.71 18.71
N THR A 83 -9.72 -13.37 18.92
CA THR A 83 -9.23 -13.69 20.26
C THR A 83 -8.74 -12.43 20.98
N GLU A 84 -8.60 -12.51 22.29
CA GLU A 84 -8.03 -11.41 23.10
C GLU A 84 -6.59 -11.09 22.67
N GLU A 85 -5.77 -12.12 22.42
CA GLU A 85 -4.39 -11.96 21.92
C GLU A 85 -4.36 -11.22 20.57
N GLU A 86 -5.22 -11.60 19.62
CA GLU A 86 -5.32 -10.92 18.32
C GLU A 86 -5.73 -9.45 18.48
N ASN A 87 -6.62 -9.16 19.43
CA ASN A 87 -7.02 -7.78 19.71
C ASN A 87 -5.85 -6.95 20.28
N GLU A 88 -5.04 -7.52 21.18
CA GLU A 88 -3.84 -6.85 21.69
C GLU A 88 -2.82 -6.56 20.59
N ILE A 89 -2.59 -7.52 19.69
CA ILE A 89 -1.69 -7.36 18.54
C ILE A 89 -2.19 -6.22 17.64
N LEU A 90 -3.50 -6.17 17.37
CA LEU A 90 -4.11 -5.11 16.57
C LEU A 90 -4.00 -3.74 17.22
N LEU A 91 -4.17 -3.65 18.54
CA LEU A 91 -4.01 -2.41 19.28
C LEU A 91 -2.57 -1.90 19.20
N LYS A 92 -1.57 -2.77 19.37
CA LYS A 92 -0.16 -2.38 19.19
C LYS A 92 0.14 -1.95 17.77
N TRP A 93 -0.36 -2.69 16.77
CA TRP A 93 -0.14 -2.32 15.38
C TRP A 93 -0.78 -0.99 15.01
N SER A 94 -2.06 -0.79 15.37
CA SER A 94 -2.80 0.42 15.02
C SER A 94 -2.43 1.63 15.87
N GLY A 95 -1.97 1.43 17.11
CA GLY A 95 -1.61 2.48 18.05
C GLY A 95 -0.12 2.86 18.06
N GLU A 96 0.77 1.96 17.66
CA GLU A 96 2.22 2.17 17.76
C GLU A 96 2.90 2.04 16.39
N TRP A 97 2.93 0.84 15.81
CA TRP A 97 3.78 0.56 14.65
C TRP A 97 3.31 1.24 13.36
N GLN A 98 2.01 1.16 13.04
CA GLN A 98 1.46 1.77 11.84
C GLN A 98 1.51 3.32 11.90
N PRO A 99 1.17 3.98 13.02
CA PRO A 99 1.38 5.43 13.16
C PRO A 99 2.85 5.83 13.07
N ALA A 100 3.77 5.10 13.71
CA ALA A 100 5.21 5.38 13.64
C ALA A 100 5.73 5.31 12.20
N PHE A 101 5.26 4.33 11.42
CA PHE A 101 5.59 4.23 10.00
C PHE A 101 5.05 5.41 9.19
N ILE A 102 3.78 5.77 9.38
CA ILE A 102 3.16 6.92 8.67
C ILE A 102 3.90 8.21 9.01
N GLN A 103 4.23 8.43 10.29
CA GLN A 103 4.98 9.60 10.72
C GLN A 103 6.37 9.64 10.08
N CYS A 104 7.08 8.51 10.03
CA CYS A 104 8.37 8.44 9.34
C CYS A 104 8.26 8.84 7.86
N ILE A 105 7.23 8.39 7.15
CA ILE A 105 6.98 8.78 5.76
C ILE A 105 6.70 10.28 5.64
N ALA A 106 5.91 10.84 6.57
CA ALA A 106 5.65 12.28 6.64
C ALA A 106 6.93 13.09 6.92
N ASP A 107 7.81 12.60 7.79
CA ASP A 107 9.10 13.23 8.08
C ASP A 107 10.06 13.19 6.88
N LYS A 108 9.83 12.27 5.93
CA LYS A 108 10.49 12.23 4.61
C LYS A 108 9.82 13.17 3.59
N GLY A 109 8.86 13.97 4.00
CA GLY A 109 8.18 14.97 3.17
C GLY A 109 6.99 14.43 2.37
N PHE A 110 6.57 13.18 2.60
CA PHE A 110 5.46 12.57 1.87
C PHE A 110 4.17 12.62 2.68
N SER A 111 3.13 13.25 2.14
CA SER A 111 1.79 13.28 2.75
C SER A 111 0.76 12.54 1.89
N PHE A 112 -0.27 12.00 2.54
CA PHE A 112 -1.42 11.45 1.83
C PHE A 112 -2.15 12.57 1.09
N ARG A 113 -2.44 12.35 -0.19
CA ARG A 113 -3.36 13.21 -0.92
C ARG A 113 -4.79 12.87 -0.53
N GLU A 114 -5.45 13.75 0.21
CA GLU A 114 -6.90 13.70 0.36
C GLU A 114 -7.53 13.98 -1.02
N LYS A 115 -8.44 13.11 -1.47
CA LYS A 115 -9.12 13.25 -2.76
C LYS A 115 -10.13 14.37 -2.74
#